data_AF-A0A4Q3DET6-F1
#
_entry.id   AF-A0A4Q3DET6-F1
#
_cell.length_a   1.000
_cell.length_b   1.000
_cell.length_c   1.000
_cell.angle_alpha   90.00
_cell.angle_beta   90.00
_cell.angle_gamma   90.00
#
_symmetry.space_group_name_H-M   'P 1'
#
loop_
_entity.id
_entity.type
_entity.pdbx_description
1 polymer ?
#
loop_
_entity_poly.entity_id
_entity_poly.type
_entity_poly.pdbx_seq_one_letter_code
_entity_poly.pdbx_strand_id
1 'polypeptide(L)' 'MNDASFINPKPTVTIEYCPKCRWLLRAAYMAQELLTTFENEIY' A
#
# COMPACT_ATOMS: atom_id res chain seq x y z
N MET A 1 3.26 -2.34 -32.68
CA MET A 1 2.19 -1.63 -31.95
C MET A 1 2.72 -1.29 -30.57
N ASN A 2 2.88 0.01 -30.30
CA ASN A 2 3.36 0.54 -29.02
C ASN A 2 2.21 0.45 -28.00
N ASP A 3 2.30 -0.47 -27.05
CA ASP A 3 1.29 -0.64 -25.99
C ASP A 3 1.57 0.31 -24.82
N ALA A 4 1.63 1.61 -25.12
CA ALA A 4 1.68 2.68 -24.11
C ALA A 4 0.30 2.94 -23.46
N SER A 5 -0.65 2.01 -23.62
CA SER A 5 -2.05 2.12 -23.15
C SER A 5 -2.35 1.39 -21.84
N PHE A 6 -1.39 0.68 -21.23
CA PHE A 6 -1.65 -0.13 -20.03
C PHE A 6 -0.71 0.09 -18.84
N ILE A 7 0.04 1.19 -18.78
CA ILE A 7 0.73 1.56 -17.52
C ILE A 7 -0.30 2.21 -16.60
N ASN A 8 -1.19 1.40 -16.00
CA ASN A 8 -1.83 1.78 -14.75
C ASN A 8 -0.75 1.59 -13.68
N PRO A 9 -0.13 2.66 -13.15
CA PRO A 9 0.80 2.50 -12.04
C PRO A 9 0.07 1.79 -10.91
N LYS A 10 0.71 0.81 -10.28
CA LYS A 10 0.08 0.15 -9.13
C LYS A 10 -0.31 1.23 -8.10
N PRO A 11 -1.54 1.23 -7.57
CA PRO A 11 -1.96 2.19 -6.56
C PRO A 11 -1.04 2.17 -5.33
N THR A 12 -0.80 3.34 -4.76
CA THR A 12 -0.09 3.51 -3.48
C THR A 12 -1.10 3.71 -2.36
N VAL A 13 -0.95 2.95 -1.27
CA VAL A 13 -1.81 3.07 -0.09
C VAL A 13 -1.08 3.86 0.99
N THR A 14 -1.72 4.90 1.51
CA THR A 14 -1.19 5.70 2.64
C THR A 14 -1.98 5.38 3.90
N ILE A 15 -1.27 4.99 4.97
CA ILE A 15 -1.87 4.76 6.29
C ILE A 15 -1.52 5.95 7.19
N GLU A 16 -2.50 6.84 7.40
CA GLU A 16 -2.39 7.90 8.40
C GLU A 16 -2.71 7.35 9.80
N TYR A 17 -1.87 7.67 10.78
CA TYR A 17 -2.09 7.23 12.15
C TYR A 17 -1.61 8.27 13.17
N CYS A 18 -2.20 8.23 14.36
CA CYS A 18 -1.82 9.08 15.48
C CYS A 18 -0.50 8.60 16.12
N PRO A 19 0.59 9.40 16.10
CA PRO A 19 1.87 9.00 16.68
C PRO A 19 1.83 8.98 18.22
N LYS A 20 0.98 9.79 18.86
CA LYS A 20 0.82 9.84 20.32
C LYS A 20 -0.10 8.77 20.91
N CYS A 21 -0.76 7.99 20.06
CA CYS A 21 -1.73 6.97 20.46
C CYS A 21 -1.11 5.56 20.54
N ARG A 22 0.21 5.44 20.31
CA ARG A 22 0.93 4.16 20.18
C ARG A 22 0.36 3.25 19.07
N TRP A 23 -0.12 3.84 17.98
CA TRP A 23 -0.69 3.10 16.85
C TRP A 23 0.32 2.69 15.78
N LEU A 24 1.59 3.06 15.92
CA LEU A 24 2.65 2.74 14.96
C LEU A 24 2.68 1.25 14.62
N LEU A 25 2.67 0.36 15.63
CA LEU A 25 2.73 -1.09 15.39
C LEU A 25 1.48 -1.62 14.69
N ARG A 26 0.30 -1.05 14.98
CA ARG A 26 -0.94 -1.41 14.30
C ARG A 26 -0.93 -0.95 12.84
N ALA A 27 -0.44 0.26 12.57
CA ALA A 27 -0.29 0.77 11.21
C ALA A 27 0.70 -0.07 10.40
N ALA A 28 1.83 -0.45 10.99
CA ALA A 28 2.82 -1.32 10.36
C ALA A 28 2.27 -2.73 10.08
N TYR A 29 1.50 -3.31 11.02
CA TYR A 29 0.83 -4.60 10.81
C TYR A 29 -0.16 -4.54 9.63
N MET A 30 -1.00 -3.50 9.57
CA MET A 30 -1.92 -3.31 8.44
C MET A 30 -1.18 -3.12 7.11
N ALA A 31 -0.04 -2.43 7.10
CA ALA A 31 0.79 -2.32 5.90
C ALA A 31 1.30 -3.69 5.43
N GLN A 32 1.74 -4.55 6.36
CA GLN A 32 2.19 -5.91 6.02
C GLN A 32 1.05 -6.75 5.43
N GLU A 33 -0.12 -6.77 6.08
CA GLU A 33 -1.29 -7.52 5.59
C GLU A 33 -1.73 -7.06 4.18
N LEU A 34 -1.67 -5.75 3.91
CA LEU A 34 -1.98 -5.23 2.58
C LEU A 34 -0.92 -5.66 1.55
N LEU A 35 0.36 -5.54 1.86
CA LEU A 35 1.45 -5.89 0.94
C LEU A 35 1.49 -7.40 0.64
N THR A 36 1.13 -8.25 1.60
CA THR A 36 1.09 -9.70 1.38
C THR A 36 -0.18 -10.13 0.63
N THR A 37 -1.32 -9.49 0.90
CA THR A 37 -2.58 -9.83 0.22
C THR A 37 -2.60 -9.33 -1.23
N PHE A 38 -2.03 -8.15 -1.47
CA PHE A 38 -2.12 -7.43 -2.75
C PHE A 38 -0.75 -7.28 -3.42
N GLU A 39 0.14 -8.28 -3.28
CA GLU A 39 1.55 -8.20 -3.70
C GLU A 39 1.75 -7.69 -5.16
N ASN A 40 0.82 -8.06 -6.05
CA ASN A 40 0.89 -7.74 -7.48
C ASN A 40 0.06 -6.50 -7.85
N GLU A 41 -0.65 -5.92 -6.89
CA GLU A 41 -1.64 -4.87 -7.12
C GLU A 41 -1.24 -3.52 -6.53
N ILE A 42 -0.46 -3.47 -5.44
CA ILE A 42 -0.07 -2.21 -4.77
C ILE A 42 1.45 -2.01 -4.67
N TYR A 43 1.87 -0.78 -4.37
CA TYR A 43 3.23 -0.41 -3.92
C TYR A 43 3.26 -0.10 -2.43
#